data_AF-A0A3D8GUU4-F1
#
_entry.id   AF-A0A3D8GUU4-F1
#
_cell.length_a   1.000
_cell.length_b   1.000
_cell.length_c   1.000
_cell.angle_alpha   90.00
_cell.angle_beta   90.00
_cell.angle_gamma   90.00
#
_symmetry.space_group_name_H-M   'P 1'
#
loop_
_entity.id
_entity.type
_entity.pdbx_description
1 polymer ?
#
loop_
_entity_poly.entity_id
_entity_poly.type
_entity_poly.pdbx_seq_one_letter_code
_entity_poly.pdbx_strand_id
1 'polypeptide(L)'
;MTIRKFSERTGLSPSTLRFYDQKGLLVPAGRLENGYRVYSEEQVHQAHIIHSLRLADISIEDIHTYMDADEEKRQHLLSGWRLEVDEKLASLQVAKQYLHGMNAKEQHMQLVKWDEQPTFIWFRHTVKRQTNPFQSAMLSDMDKIKQLGLNVRPGIYLRTLDSIGDSMTGEVGFILTKVPSLAPYGGDIYVEKLKPTVFATLDCSVNDPFICFQFMRQVYRFGFKTQGAKLEKFESPYAPTFRYMIPVLAGEG
;
A
#
# COMPACT_ATOMS: atom_id res chain seq x y z
N MET A 1 21.26 37.23 11.84
CA MET A 1 22.39 36.35 12.20
C MET A 1 23.01 35.72 10.95
N THR A 2 24.33 35.48 10.92
CA THR A 2 24.99 34.83 9.78
C THR A 2 24.61 33.36 9.67
N ILE A 3 24.77 32.75 8.49
CA ILE A 3 24.46 31.31 8.28
C ILE A 3 25.17 30.38 9.28
N ARG A 4 26.38 30.73 9.76
CA ARG A 4 27.09 29.96 10.78
C ARG A 4 26.37 30.00 12.12
N LYS A 5 26.02 31.21 12.60
CA LYS A 5 25.26 31.39 13.84
C LYS A 5 23.87 30.75 13.74
N PHE A 6 23.22 30.87 12.59
CA PHE A 6 21.92 30.24 12.33
C PHE A 6 22.02 28.71 12.33
N SER A 7 23.09 28.16 11.75
CA SER A 7 23.40 26.72 11.80
C SER A 7 23.61 26.23 13.23
N GLU A 8 24.41 26.93 14.03
CA GLU A 8 24.62 26.62 15.45
C GLU A 8 23.31 26.69 16.26
N ARG A 9 22.44 27.66 15.95
CA ARG A 9 21.15 27.85 16.63
C ARG A 9 20.10 26.80 16.26
N THR A 10 20.05 26.42 14.98
CA THR A 10 19.04 25.49 14.46
C THR A 10 19.47 24.02 14.51
N GLY A 11 20.78 23.76 14.58
CA GLY A 11 21.37 22.43 14.39
C GLY A 11 21.45 21.99 12.92
N LEU A 12 21.00 22.82 11.98
CA LEU A 12 21.00 22.50 10.55
C LEU A 12 22.34 22.84 9.92
N SER A 13 22.86 21.95 9.08
CA SER A 13 24.13 22.20 8.39
C SER A 13 24.03 23.44 7.47
N PRO A 14 25.13 24.21 7.27
CA PRO A 14 25.12 25.32 6.32
C PRO A 14 24.76 24.88 4.89
N SER A 15 25.06 23.63 4.50
CA SER A 15 24.61 23.06 3.23
C SER A 15 23.11 22.89 3.15
N THR A 16 22.47 22.39 4.22
CA THR A 16 21.00 22.26 4.32
C THR A 16 20.32 23.63 4.21
N LEU A 17 20.85 24.64 4.90
CA LEU A 17 20.32 26.00 4.86
C LEU A 17 20.45 26.64 3.47
N ARG A 18 21.58 26.41 2.77
CA ARG A 18 21.76 26.85 1.37
C ARG A 18 20.82 26.13 0.43
N PHE A 19 20.59 24.83 0.66
CA PHE A 19 19.65 24.05 -0.12
C PHE A 19 18.21 24.56 0.05
N TYR A 20 17.78 24.86 1.27
CA TYR A 20 16.45 25.45 1.51
C TYR A 20 16.31 26.83 0.89
N ASP A 21 17.34 27.69 0.94
CA ASP A 21 17.36 28.96 0.20
C ASP A 21 17.22 28.74 -1.31
N GLN A 22 18.04 27.85 -1.89
CA GLN A 22 18.00 27.55 -3.32
C GLN A 22 16.64 27.01 -3.79
N LYS A 23 15.95 26.28 -2.90
CA LYS A 23 14.62 25.72 -3.15
C LYS A 23 13.48 26.68 -2.75
N GLY A 24 13.80 27.88 -2.30
CA GLY A 24 12.83 28.90 -1.88
C GLY A 24 12.11 28.60 -0.56
N LEU A 25 12.45 27.51 0.13
CA LEU A 25 11.77 27.10 1.37
C LEU A 25 12.14 28.00 2.55
N LEU A 26 13.40 28.41 2.63
CA LEU A 26 13.91 29.29 3.69
C LEU A 26 14.82 30.35 3.08
N VAL A 27 14.20 31.40 2.55
CA VAL A 27 14.90 32.53 1.93
C VAL A 27 15.58 33.37 3.02
N PRO A 28 16.88 33.68 2.94
CA PRO A 28 17.56 34.54 3.90
C PRO A 28 16.86 35.90 4.03
N ALA A 29 16.66 36.38 5.26
CA ALA A 29 16.14 37.73 5.53
C ALA A 29 16.96 38.84 4.86
N GLY A 30 18.22 38.58 4.52
CA GLY A 30 19.02 39.47 3.70
C GLY A 30 20.40 38.91 3.37
N ARG A 31 21.23 39.78 2.81
CA ARG A 31 22.65 39.52 2.55
C ARG A 31 23.48 40.69 3.06
N LEU A 32 24.63 40.40 3.66
CA LEU A 32 25.64 41.40 4.01
C LEU A 32 26.34 41.93 2.76
N GLU A 33 27.05 43.05 2.87
CA GLU A 33 27.79 43.67 1.77
C GLU A 33 28.79 42.72 1.09
N ASN A 34 29.37 41.79 1.85
CA ASN A 34 30.26 40.75 1.35
C ASN A 34 29.52 39.53 0.74
N GLY A 35 28.20 39.62 0.52
CA GLY A 35 27.37 38.59 -0.10
C GLY A 35 26.91 37.46 0.83
N TYR A 36 27.28 37.49 2.12
CA TYR A 36 26.94 36.45 3.07
C TYR A 36 25.46 36.49 3.48
N ARG A 37 24.81 35.32 3.50
CA ARG A 37 23.42 35.16 3.92
C ARG A 37 23.23 35.49 5.40
N VAL A 38 22.19 36.25 5.68
CA VAL A 38 21.71 36.50 7.03
C VAL A 38 20.26 36.12 7.19
N TYR A 39 19.94 35.54 8.35
CA TYR A 39 18.62 35.07 8.72
C TYR A 39 18.15 35.81 9.97
N SER A 40 16.84 35.96 10.17
CA SER A 40 16.27 36.54 11.38
C SER A 40 16.08 35.48 12.48
N GLU A 41 15.81 35.90 13.72
CA GLU A 41 15.46 34.96 14.80
C GLU A 41 14.12 34.27 14.53
N GLU A 42 13.15 34.98 13.93
CA GLU A 42 11.83 34.45 13.58
C GLU A 42 11.92 33.27 12.59
N GLN A 43 12.94 33.28 11.73
CA GLN A 43 13.19 32.22 10.76
C GLN A 43 13.67 30.90 11.39
N VAL A 44 14.07 30.90 12.67
CA VAL A 44 14.48 29.68 13.38
C VAL A 44 13.33 28.68 13.44
N HIS A 45 12.13 29.14 13.82
CA HIS A 45 10.96 28.27 13.92
C HIS A 45 10.55 27.71 12.55
N GLN A 46 10.54 28.56 11.53
CA GLN A 46 10.27 28.15 10.15
C GLN A 46 11.26 27.08 9.67
N ALA A 47 12.55 27.25 9.95
CA ALA A 47 13.58 26.28 9.57
C ALA A 47 13.35 24.91 10.23
N HIS A 48 12.92 24.89 11.50
CA HIS A 48 12.59 23.65 12.22
C HIS A 48 11.34 22.96 11.70
N ILE A 49 10.30 23.72 11.31
CA ILE A 49 9.10 23.15 10.66
C ILE A 49 9.49 22.49 9.34
N ILE A 50 10.17 23.22 8.45
CA ILE A 50 10.62 22.71 7.14
C ILE A 50 11.46 21.45 7.33
N HIS A 51 12.39 21.47 8.29
CA HIS A 51 13.24 20.32 8.54
C HIS A 51 12.45 19.11 9.05
N SER A 52 11.52 19.32 9.98
CA SER A 52 10.65 18.26 10.51
C SER A 52 9.80 17.61 9.42
N LEU A 53 9.21 18.41 8.53
CA LEU A 53 8.43 17.91 7.40
C LEU A 53 9.31 17.13 6.40
N ARG A 54 10.55 17.58 6.17
CA ARG A 54 11.52 16.82 5.35
C ARG A 54 11.94 15.49 5.99
N LEU A 55 12.03 15.41 7.32
CA LEU A 55 12.29 14.14 8.03
C LEU A 55 11.13 13.15 7.89
N ALA A 56 9.90 13.65 7.79
CA ALA A 56 8.72 12.85 7.46
C ALA A 56 8.60 12.50 5.96
N ASP A 57 9.64 12.76 5.17
CA ASP A 57 9.71 12.46 3.73
C ASP A 57 8.67 13.25 2.88
N ILE A 58 8.21 14.41 3.37
CA ILE A 58 7.28 15.28 2.65
C ILE A 58 8.03 16.08 1.58
N SER A 59 7.48 16.14 0.36
CA SER A 59 8.12 16.79 -0.80
C SER A 59 8.34 18.30 -0.59
N ILE A 60 9.24 18.90 -1.36
CA ILE A 60 9.50 20.34 -1.26
C ILE A 60 8.29 21.14 -1.73
N GLU A 61 7.64 20.65 -2.78
CA GLU A 61 6.44 21.21 -3.40
C GLU A 61 5.26 21.22 -2.40
N ASP A 62 5.10 20.14 -1.63
CA ASP A 62 4.06 20.04 -0.60
C ASP A 62 4.36 20.94 0.60
N ILE A 63 5.63 21.08 1.00
CA ILE A 63 6.02 21.99 2.06
C ILE A 63 5.73 23.45 1.65
N HIS A 64 6.03 23.84 0.40
CA HIS A 64 5.63 25.16 -0.12
C HIS A 64 4.12 25.37 -0.01
N THR A 65 3.35 24.38 -0.47
CA THR A 65 1.88 24.43 -0.39
C THR A 65 1.38 24.60 1.04
N TYR A 66 2.03 23.96 2.01
CA TYR A 66 1.71 24.08 3.43
C TYR A 66 2.09 25.44 4.02
N MET A 67 3.24 25.99 3.65
CA MET A 67 3.68 27.31 4.12
C MET A 67 2.73 28.42 3.66
N ASP A 68 2.21 28.32 2.44
CA ASP A 68 1.30 29.31 1.83
C ASP A 68 -0.20 29.06 2.13
N ALA A 69 -0.54 27.91 2.71
CA ALA A 69 -1.92 27.53 2.99
C ALA A 69 -2.53 28.27 4.21
N ASP A 70 -3.86 28.42 4.19
CA ASP A 70 -4.64 28.79 5.37
C ASP A 70 -4.72 27.62 6.37
N GLU A 71 -5.29 27.89 7.54
CA GLU A 71 -5.34 26.91 8.63
C GLU A 71 -6.13 25.66 8.26
N GLU A 72 -7.26 25.80 7.55
CA GLU A 72 -8.09 24.67 7.15
C GLU A 72 -7.33 23.73 6.21
N LYS A 73 -6.70 24.29 5.17
CA LYS A 73 -5.92 23.52 4.21
C LYS A 73 -4.67 22.91 4.86
N ARG A 74 -4.03 23.59 5.81
CA ARG A 74 -2.92 23.02 6.59
C ARG A 74 -3.34 21.80 7.39
N GLN A 75 -4.47 21.87 8.09
CA GLN A 75 -5.00 20.72 8.85
C GLN A 75 -5.34 19.53 7.94
N HIS A 76 -5.87 19.80 6.75
CA HIS A 76 -6.13 18.77 5.76
C HIS A 76 -4.83 18.09 5.27
N LEU A 77 -3.81 18.87 4.91
CA LEU A 77 -2.50 18.36 4.50
C LEU A 77 -1.85 17.51 5.59
N LEU A 78 -1.83 18.01 6.84
CA LEU A 78 -1.27 17.28 7.98
C LEU A 78 -1.99 15.95 8.23
N SER A 79 -3.31 15.92 8.07
CA SER A 79 -4.10 14.70 8.24
C SER A 79 -3.77 13.67 7.14
N GLY A 80 -3.62 14.11 5.89
CA GLY A 80 -3.19 13.25 4.78
C GLY A 80 -1.78 12.68 5.01
N TRP A 81 -0.82 13.52 5.35
CA TRP A 81 0.56 13.08 5.62
C TRP A 81 0.66 12.12 6.81
N ARG A 82 -0.14 12.30 7.86
CA ARG A 82 -0.21 11.34 8.97
C ARG A 82 -0.64 9.96 8.49
N LEU A 83 -1.68 9.89 7.67
CA LEU A 83 -2.15 8.63 7.09
C LEU A 83 -1.07 7.96 6.23
N GLU A 84 -0.39 8.72 5.38
CA GLU A 84 0.70 8.19 4.55
C GLU A 84 1.87 7.66 5.39
N VAL A 85 2.25 8.37 6.45
CA VAL A 85 3.30 7.92 7.38
C VAL A 85 2.88 6.64 8.10
N ASP A 86 1.63 6.54 8.55
CA ASP A 86 1.10 5.33 9.18
C ASP A 86 1.12 4.12 8.22
N GLU A 87 0.76 4.32 6.94
CA GLU A 87 0.84 3.29 5.91
C GLU A 87 2.28 2.84 5.63
N LYS A 88 3.23 3.78 5.58
CA LYS A 88 4.67 3.50 5.47
C LYS A 88 5.16 2.72 6.68
N LEU A 89 4.78 3.13 7.89
CA LEU A 89 5.17 2.48 9.14
C LEU A 89 4.67 1.03 9.20
N ALA A 90 3.39 0.80 8.89
CA ALA A 90 2.82 -0.54 8.84
C ALA A 90 3.60 -1.44 7.86
N SER A 91 3.94 -0.91 6.69
CA SER A 91 4.73 -1.63 5.68
C SER A 91 6.14 -1.97 6.16
N LEU A 92 6.82 -1.01 6.79
CA LEU A 92 8.16 -1.19 7.34
C LEU A 92 8.19 -2.18 8.51
N GLN A 93 7.16 -2.18 9.36
CA GLN A 93 7.04 -3.15 10.45
C GLN A 93 6.87 -4.57 9.89
N VAL A 94 6.04 -4.74 8.85
CA VAL A 94 5.89 -6.04 8.17
C VAL A 94 7.21 -6.49 7.55
N ALA A 95 7.94 -5.59 6.88
CA ALA A 95 9.25 -5.90 6.30
C ALA A 95 10.29 -6.27 7.38
N LYS A 96 10.35 -5.54 8.49
CA LYS A 96 11.23 -5.84 9.63
C LYS A 96 10.95 -7.24 10.19
N GLN A 97 9.68 -7.56 10.38
CA GLN A 97 9.26 -8.85 10.90
C GLN A 97 9.59 -10.01 9.95
N TYR A 98 9.45 -9.79 8.64
CA TYR A 98 9.92 -10.73 7.63
C TYR A 98 11.42 -11.01 7.78
N LEU A 99 12.24 -9.96 7.86
CA LEU A 99 13.69 -10.08 8.01
C LEU A 99 14.09 -10.84 9.29
N HIS A 100 13.35 -10.64 10.40
CA HIS A 100 13.57 -11.41 11.64
C HIS A 100 13.29 -12.91 11.48
N GLY A 101 12.27 -13.28 10.71
CA GLY A 101 11.87 -14.68 10.52
C GLY A 101 12.61 -15.41 9.38
N MET A 102 13.41 -14.70 8.58
CA MET A 102 14.15 -15.29 7.46
C MET A 102 15.28 -16.20 7.96
N ASN A 103 15.25 -17.46 7.53
CA ASN A 103 16.36 -18.40 7.66
C ASN A 103 16.91 -18.77 6.27
N ALA A 104 18.22 -18.95 6.15
CA ALA A 104 18.91 -19.20 4.87
C ALA A 104 18.47 -20.47 4.09
N LYS A 105 17.64 -21.34 4.69
CA LYS A 105 17.16 -22.60 4.09
C LYS A 105 15.69 -22.55 3.63
N GLU A 106 14.97 -21.46 3.85
CA GLU A 106 13.51 -21.39 3.65
C GLU A 106 13.17 -20.29 2.63
N GLN A 107 13.04 -20.67 1.36
CA GLN A 107 12.93 -19.73 0.22
C GLN A 107 11.52 -19.53 -0.36
N HIS A 108 10.45 -19.95 0.32
CA HIS A 108 9.14 -20.06 -0.34
C HIS A 108 8.15 -18.92 -0.05
N MET A 109 8.34 -18.13 1.01
CA MET A 109 7.43 -17.03 1.35
C MET A 109 8.00 -15.68 0.91
N GLN A 110 7.22 -14.93 0.15
CA GLN A 110 7.56 -13.58 -0.33
C GLN A 110 6.56 -12.55 0.19
N LEU A 111 7.02 -11.34 0.47
CA LEU A 111 6.14 -10.21 0.73
C LEU A 111 5.85 -9.45 -0.56
N VAL A 112 4.58 -9.21 -0.83
CA VAL A 112 4.12 -8.36 -1.94
C VAL A 112 3.32 -7.21 -1.36
N LYS A 113 3.73 -5.98 -1.63
CA LYS A 113 2.98 -4.78 -1.28
C LYS A 113 2.19 -4.29 -2.49
N TRP A 114 0.92 -3.97 -2.29
CA TRP A 114 0.13 -3.22 -3.24
C TRP A 114 0.09 -1.75 -2.80
N ASP A 115 0.97 -0.95 -3.40
CA ASP A 115 1.06 0.50 -3.17
C ASP A 115 -0.12 1.25 -3.83
N GLU A 116 -0.48 0.88 -5.05
CA GLU A 116 -1.69 1.38 -5.71
C GLU A 116 -2.91 0.66 -5.14
N GLN A 117 -3.95 1.39 -4.73
CA GLN A 117 -5.25 0.85 -4.29
C GLN A 117 -6.00 0.23 -5.48
N PRO A 118 -5.91 -1.09 -5.72
CA PRO A 118 -6.53 -1.67 -6.91
C PRO A 118 -8.05 -1.62 -6.77
N THR A 119 -8.72 -1.30 -7.87
CA THR A 119 -10.18 -1.38 -7.94
C THR A 119 -10.58 -2.70 -8.57
N PHE A 120 -11.28 -3.52 -7.82
CA PHE A 120 -11.81 -4.81 -8.23
C PHE A 120 -13.25 -4.68 -8.71
N ILE A 121 -13.61 -5.48 -9.71
CA ILE A 121 -14.99 -5.92 -9.91
C ILE A 121 -15.09 -7.37 -9.41
N TRP A 122 -16.08 -7.65 -8.57
CA TRP A 122 -16.34 -8.95 -7.97
C TRP A 122 -17.64 -9.54 -8.48
N PHE A 123 -17.65 -10.86 -8.67
CA PHE A 123 -18.79 -11.68 -9.05
C PHE A 123 -18.95 -12.77 -7.99
N ARG A 124 -20.08 -12.80 -7.29
CA ARG A 124 -20.35 -13.79 -6.27
C ARG A 124 -20.97 -15.06 -6.86
N HIS A 125 -20.49 -16.21 -6.38
CA HIS A 125 -20.95 -17.54 -6.80
C HIS A 125 -21.08 -18.49 -5.62
N THR A 126 -22.04 -19.40 -5.74
CA THR A 126 -22.18 -20.57 -4.87
C THR A 126 -21.99 -21.82 -5.73
N VAL A 127 -21.00 -22.63 -5.37
CA VAL A 127 -20.57 -23.81 -6.13
C VAL A 127 -20.56 -25.04 -5.22
N LYS A 128 -20.63 -26.25 -5.81
CA LYS A 128 -20.44 -27.48 -5.05
C LYS A 128 -18.98 -27.66 -4.66
N ARG A 129 -18.73 -28.26 -3.50
CA ARG A 129 -17.38 -28.56 -3.03
C ARG A 129 -16.77 -29.67 -3.89
N GLN A 130 -15.72 -29.32 -4.61
CA GLN A 130 -14.93 -30.24 -5.44
C GLN A 130 -13.53 -29.65 -5.64
N THR A 131 -12.62 -30.39 -6.27
CA THR A 131 -11.32 -29.85 -6.67
C THR A 131 -11.52 -28.68 -7.65
N ASN A 132 -10.87 -27.55 -7.37
CA ASN A 132 -11.00 -26.30 -8.11
C ASN A 132 -12.48 -25.88 -8.36
N PRO A 133 -13.24 -25.62 -7.28
CA PRO A 133 -14.70 -25.54 -7.35
C PRO A 133 -15.20 -24.31 -8.13
N PHE A 134 -14.39 -23.27 -8.27
CA PHE A 134 -14.75 -22.02 -8.95
C PHE A 134 -14.31 -21.96 -10.42
N GLN A 135 -13.71 -23.00 -10.99
CA GLN A 135 -13.19 -22.97 -12.37
C GLN A 135 -14.25 -22.55 -13.40
N SER A 136 -15.44 -23.15 -13.34
CA SER A 136 -16.55 -22.81 -14.24
C SER A 136 -17.07 -21.38 -14.04
N ALA A 137 -17.04 -20.88 -12.80
CA ALA A 137 -17.41 -19.51 -12.48
C ALA A 137 -16.40 -18.51 -13.09
N MET A 138 -15.10 -18.80 -12.99
CA MET A 138 -14.04 -18.00 -13.61
C MET A 138 -14.23 -17.87 -15.13
N LEU A 139 -14.54 -18.97 -15.81
CA LEU A 139 -14.80 -18.96 -17.26
C LEU A 139 -16.03 -18.09 -17.60
N SER A 140 -17.13 -18.28 -16.88
CA SER A 140 -18.36 -17.50 -17.07
C SER A 140 -18.12 -16.01 -16.88
N ASP A 141 -17.39 -15.60 -15.84
CA ASP A 141 -17.16 -14.19 -15.56
C ASP A 141 -16.16 -13.53 -16.52
N MET A 142 -15.16 -14.28 -17.02
CA MET A 142 -14.28 -13.79 -18.08
C MET A 142 -15.07 -13.45 -19.36
N ASP A 143 -16.09 -14.25 -19.70
CA ASP A 143 -16.94 -13.96 -20.85
C ASP A 143 -17.88 -12.78 -20.58
N LYS A 144 -18.42 -12.65 -19.36
CA LYS A 144 -19.19 -11.46 -18.94
C LYS A 144 -18.35 -10.18 -19.03
N ILE A 145 -17.10 -10.21 -18.59
CA ILE A 145 -16.18 -9.05 -18.67
C ILE A 145 -16.03 -8.58 -20.12
N LYS A 146 -15.87 -9.51 -21.07
CA LYS A 146 -15.79 -9.19 -22.50
C LYS A 146 -17.10 -8.62 -23.02
N GLN A 147 -18.24 -9.19 -22.66
CA GLN A 147 -19.57 -8.72 -23.07
C GLN A 147 -19.88 -7.32 -22.55
N LEU A 148 -19.44 -7.02 -21.32
CA LEU A 148 -19.59 -5.69 -20.70
C LEU A 148 -18.56 -4.66 -21.21
N GLY A 149 -17.60 -5.07 -22.05
CA GLY A 149 -16.56 -4.20 -22.58
C GLY A 149 -15.61 -3.66 -21.50
N LEU A 150 -15.41 -4.43 -20.42
CA LEU A 150 -14.58 -4.02 -19.28
C LEU A 150 -13.10 -4.32 -19.55
N ASN A 151 -12.24 -3.34 -19.29
CA ASN A 151 -10.79 -3.51 -19.39
C ASN A 151 -10.20 -3.89 -18.04
N VAL A 152 -9.67 -5.10 -17.93
CA VAL A 152 -9.06 -5.64 -16.70
C VAL A 152 -7.58 -5.94 -16.87
N ARG A 153 -6.82 -5.86 -15.77
CA ARG A 153 -5.43 -6.34 -15.74
C ARG A 153 -5.42 -7.87 -15.86
N PRO A 154 -4.34 -8.48 -16.40
CA PRO A 154 -4.19 -9.93 -16.38
C PRO A 154 -4.23 -10.51 -14.96
N GLY A 155 -4.91 -11.64 -14.82
CA GLY A 155 -5.05 -12.35 -13.56
C GLY A 155 -6.50 -12.41 -13.06
N ILE A 156 -6.81 -13.51 -12.38
CA ILE A 156 -8.11 -13.82 -11.81
C ILE A 156 -7.90 -13.96 -10.31
N TYR A 157 -8.73 -13.31 -9.51
CA TYR A 157 -8.62 -13.33 -8.07
C TYR A 157 -9.83 -14.06 -7.49
N LEU A 158 -9.61 -14.91 -6.50
CA LEU A 158 -10.67 -15.61 -5.80
C LEU A 158 -10.55 -15.34 -4.32
N ARG A 159 -11.69 -15.11 -3.65
CA ARG A 159 -11.79 -15.23 -2.19
C ARG A 159 -12.94 -16.13 -1.82
N THR A 160 -12.67 -17.08 -0.93
CA THR A 160 -13.72 -17.92 -0.34
C THR A 160 -14.32 -17.17 0.84
N LEU A 161 -15.65 -17.00 0.82
CA LEU A 161 -16.39 -16.34 1.90
C LEU A 161 -16.85 -17.34 2.94
N ASP A 162 -17.39 -18.47 2.48
CA ASP A 162 -17.95 -19.49 3.36
C ASP A 162 -17.89 -20.89 2.71
N SER A 163 -17.90 -21.91 3.55
CA SER A 163 -17.98 -23.31 3.13
C SER A 163 -18.88 -24.08 4.11
N ILE A 164 -20.14 -24.25 3.72
CA ILE A 164 -21.17 -24.95 4.51
C ILE A 164 -21.52 -26.27 3.82
N GLY A 165 -21.32 -27.38 4.52
CA GLY A 165 -21.65 -28.71 4.02
C GLY A 165 -20.91 -29.03 2.71
N ASP A 166 -21.68 -29.32 1.65
CA ASP A 166 -21.19 -29.65 0.31
C ASP A 166 -21.16 -28.43 -0.64
N SER A 167 -21.36 -27.22 -0.10
CA SER A 167 -21.37 -25.98 -0.89
C SER A 167 -20.29 -25.01 -0.42
N MET A 168 -19.80 -24.22 -1.36
CA MET A 168 -18.82 -23.17 -1.14
C MET A 168 -19.33 -21.88 -1.77
N THR A 169 -19.25 -20.79 -1.01
CA THR A 169 -19.55 -19.46 -1.49
C THR A 169 -18.26 -18.67 -1.61
N GLY A 170 -18.04 -18.06 -2.77
CA GLY A 170 -16.84 -17.30 -3.05
C GLY A 170 -17.10 -16.23 -4.09
N GLU A 171 -16.09 -15.37 -4.26
CA GLU A 171 -16.14 -14.27 -5.20
C GLU A 171 -14.96 -14.33 -6.14
N VAL A 172 -15.25 -14.31 -7.44
CA VAL A 172 -14.28 -14.20 -8.51
C VAL A 172 -14.13 -12.72 -8.85
N GLY A 173 -12.91 -12.22 -8.90
CA GLY A 173 -12.62 -10.81 -9.09
C GLY A 173 -11.52 -10.53 -10.07
N PHE A 174 -11.59 -9.33 -10.62
CA PHE A 174 -10.67 -8.84 -11.64
C PHE A 174 -10.32 -7.38 -11.36
N ILE A 175 -9.06 -7.01 -11.54
CA ILE A 175 -8.61 -5.63 -11.32
C ILE A 175 -8.97 -4.80 -12.55
N LEU A 176 -9.82 -3.79 -12.39
CA LEU A 176 -10.17 -2.84 -13.43
C LEU A 176 -8.97 -1.92 -13.74
N THR A 177 -8.69 -1.72 -15.03
CA THR A 177 -7.73 -0.70 -15.49
C THR A 177 -8.36 0.69 -15.55
N LYS A 178 -9.69 0.75 -15.75
CA LYS A 178 -10.48 1.97 -15.74
C LYS A 178 -11.84 1.66 -15.11
N VAL A 179 -12.25 2.47 -14.13
CA VAL A 179 -13.56 2.34 -13.50
C VAL A 179 -14.63 2.91 -14.45
N PRO A 180 -15.64 2.13 -14.86
CA PRO A 180 -16.70 2.62 -15.72
C PRO A 180 -17.65 3.56 -14.95
N SER A 181 -18.23 4.52 -15.66
CA SER A 181 -19.17 5.50 -15.10
C SER A 181 -20.56 4.93 -14.80
N LEU A 182 -20.92 3.78 -15.37
CA LEU A 182 -22.19 3.09 -15.14
C LEU A 182 -22.01 1.97 -14.11
N ALA A 183 -22.20 2.28 -12.84
CA ALA A 183 -22.50 1.30 -11.81
C ALA A 183 -23.75 1.81 -11.04
N PRO A 184 -24.72 0.94 -10.71
CA PRO A 184 -24.49 -0.47 -10.35
C PRO A 184 -24.81 -1.48 -11.47
N TYR A 185 -23.98 -2.53 -11.55
CA TYR A 185 -24.18 -3.70 -12.43
C TYR A 185 -25.32 -4.61 -11.97
N GLY A 186 -25.87 -4.39 -10.77
CA GLY A 186 -26.98 -5.14 -10.19
C GLY A 186 -26.58 -6.54 -9.68
N GLY A 187 -27.37 -7.06 -8.74
CA GLY A 187 -27.26 -8.45 -8.25
C GLY A 187 -25.95 -8.75 -7.50
N ASP A 188 -25.34 -9.89 -7.84
CA ASP A 188 -24.13 -10.46 -7.24
C ASP A 188 -22.82 -9.83 -7.75
N ILE A 189 -22.89 -8.66 -8.41
CA ILE A 189 -21.75 -7.97 -9.04
C ILE A 189 -21.55 -6.59 -8.42
N TYR A 190 -20.35 -6.31 -7.94
CA TYR A 190 -20.03 -5.01 -7.35
C TYR A 190 -18.56 -4.61 -7.54
N VAL A 191 -18.28 -3.32 -7.35
CA VAL A 191 -16.94 -2.75 -7.44
C VAL A 191 -16.43 -2.43 -6.03
N GLU A 192 -15.20 -2.85 -5.74
CA GLU A 192 -14.54 -2.61 -4.45
C GLU A 192 -13.15 -2.03 -4.68
N LYS A 193 -12.82 -0.94 -4.01
CA LYS A 193 -11.46 -0.41 -3.98
C LYS A 193 -10.74 -0.92 -2.74
N LEU A 194 -9.68 -1.71 -2.92
CA LEU A 194 -8.93 -2.22 -1.78
C LEU A 194 -7.97 -1.16 -1.22
N LYS A 195 -7.80 -1.18 0.10
CA LYS A 195 -6.81 -0.35 0.79
C LYS A 195 -5.38 -0.83 0.48
N PRO A 196 -4.35 0.02 0.63
CA PRO A 196 -2.97 -0.43 0.54
C PRO A 196 -2.75 -1.57 1.52
N THR A 197 -2.24 -2.70 1.01
CA THR A 197 -2.16 -3.95 1.78
C THR A 197 -0.84 -4.65 1.47
N VAL A 198 -0.20 -5.19 2.51
CA VAL A 198 0.95 -6.09 2.37
C VAL A 198 0.47 -7.52 2.49
N PHE A 199 0.87 -8.36 1.54
CA PHE A 199 0.53 -9.77 1.51
C PHE A 199 1.77 -10.62 1.75
N ALA A 200 1.64 -11.63 2.62
CA ALA A 200 2.49 -12.79 2.58
C ALA A 200 2.00 -13.70 1.45
N THR A 201 2.90 -14.09 0.56
CA THR A 201 2.56 -14.86 -0.64
C THR A 201 3.35 -16.16 -0.76
N LEU A 202 2.70 -17.16 -1.33
CA LEU A 202 3.25 -18.48 -1.65
C LEU A 202 2.64 -18.96 -2.97
N ASP A 203 3.48 -19.49 -3.87
CA ASP A 203 3.00 -20.15 -5.09
C ASP A 203 2.62 -21.60 -4.78
N CYS A 204 1.40 -21.98 -5.16
CA CYS A 204 0.72 -23.18 -4.71
C CYS A 204 0.23 -24.03 -5.89
N SER A 205 0.26 -25.35 -5.77
CA SER A 205 -0.39 -26.26 -6.72
C SER A 205 -1.88 -26.42 -6.40
N VAL A 206 -2.74 -26.44 -7.42
CA VAL A 206 -4.20 -26.65 -7.23
C VAL A 206 -4.55 -28.02 -6.66
N ASN A 207 -3.61 -28.98 -6.72
CA ASN A 207 -3.81 -30.35 -6.26
C ASN A 207 -3.23 -30.63 -4.87
N ASP A 208 -2.72 -29.62 -4.15
CA ASP A 208 -2.14 -29.81 -2.82
C ASP A 208 -3.14 -29.40 -1.72
N PRO A 209 -3.75 -30.36 -1.00
CA PRO A 209 -4.75 -30.08 0.02
C PRO A 209 -4.17 -29.52 1.33
N PHE A 210 -2.84 -29.58 1.55
CA PHE A 210 -2.20 -29.21 2.82
C PHE A 210 -1.49 -27.86 2.79
N ILE A 211 -1.32 -27.27 1.61
CA ILE A 211 -0.63 -25.99 1.41
C ILE A 211 -1.14 -24.88 2.33
N CYS A 212 -2.47 -24.74 2.47
CA CYS A 212 -3.05 -23.68 3.29
C CYS A 212 -2.62 -23.82 4.75
N PHE A 213 -2.63 -25.05 5.29
CA PHE A 213 -2.22 -25.32 6.67
C PHE A 213 -0.73 -25.06 6.89
N GLN A 214 0.13 -25.54 5.99
CA GLN A 214 1.58 -25.34 6.10
C GLN A 214 1.96 -23.87 5.99
N PHE A 215 1.29 -23.14 5.09
CA PHE A 215 1.56 -21.73 4.88
C PHE A 215 1.07 -20.87 6.03
N MET A 216 -0.15 -21.11 6.56
CA MET A 216 -0.62 -20.42 7.76
C MET A 216 0.34 -20.62 8.94
N ARG A 217 0.87 -21.83 9.13
CA ARG A 217 1.87 -22.10 10.16
C ARG A 217 3.14 -21.28 9.95
N GLN A 218 3.59 -21.12 8.71
CA GLN A 218 4.73 -20.25 8.41
C GLN A 218 4.40 -18.79 8.72
N VAL A 219 3.26 -18.26 8.26
CA VAL A 219 2.84 -16.87 8.52
C VAL A 219 2.82 -16.57 10.03
N TYR A 220 2.25 -17.45 10.85
CA TYR A 220 2.26 -17.29 12.30
C TYR A 220 3.65 -17.44 12.93
N ARG A 221 4.52 -18.30 12.39
CA ARG A 221 5.90 -18.45 12.88
C ARG A 221 6.74 -17.20 12.63
N PHE A 222 6.49 -16.49 11.53
CA PHE A 222 7.05 -15.16 11.31
C PHE A 222 6.43 -14.10 12.23
N GLY A 223 5.36 -14.45 12.96
CA GLY A 223 4.66 -13.62 13.95
C GLY A 223 3.64 -12.66 13.33
N PHE A 224 3.31 -12.82 12.04
CA PHE A 224 2.34 -11.95 11.39
C PHE A 224 0.93 -12.18 11.95
N LYS A 225 0.15 -11.11 12.06
CA LYS A 225 -1.31 -11.19 12.25
C LYS A 225 -1.97 -11.11 10.88
N THR A 226 -2.98 -11.95 10.63
CA THR A 226 -3.74 -11.93 9.38
C THR A 226 -4.95 -11.01 9.52
N GLN A 227 -5.17 -10.09 8.57
CA GLN A 227 -6.32 -9.18 8.62
C GLN A 227 -7.00 -9.06 7.25
N GLY A 228 -8.29 -9.40 7.18
CA GLY A 228 -9.07 -9.29 5.96
C GLY A 228 -9.14 -10.60 5.16
N ALA A 229 -9.68 -10.51 3.95
CA ALA A 229 -9.92 -11.67 3.10
C ALA A 229 -8.61 -12.15 2.45
N LYS A 230 -8.36 -13.46 2.51
CA LYS A 230 -7.28 -14.11 1.78
C LYS A 230 -7.66 -14.16 0.30
N LEU A 231 -6.68 -13.94 -0.56
CA LEU A 231 -6.87 -13.95 -2.02
C LEU A 231 -6.08 -15.10 -2.65
N GLU A 232 -6.64 -15.68 -3.69
CA GLU A 232 -5.97 -16.66 -4.55
C GLU A 232 -5.87 -16.04 -5.95
N LYS A 233 -4.66 -15.85 -6.45
CA LYS A 233 -4.43 -15.29 -7.79
C LYS A 233 -4.10 -16.41 -8.78
N PHE A 234 -4.91 -16.54 -9.82
CA PHE A 234 -4.71 -17.44 -10.95
C PHE A 234 -4.32 -16.65 -12.20
N GLU A 235 -3.41 -17.19 -13.00
CA GLU A 235 -3.06 -16.60 -14.31
C GLU A 235 -4.11 -16.96 -15.39
N SER A 236 -4.80 -18.09 -15.23
CA SER A 236 -5.94 -18.51 -16.06
C SER A 236 -6.82 -19.52 -15.32
N PRO A 237 -8.06 -19.81 -15.79
CA PRO A 237 -8.94 -20.80 -15.16
C PRO A 237 -8.38 -22.23 -15.16
N TYR A 238 -7.42 -22.51 -16.06
CA TYR A 238 -6.77 -23.82 -16.20
C TYR A 238 -5.34 -23.84 -15.64
N ALA A 239 -4.92 -22.78 -14.94
CA ALA A 239 -3.58 -22.73 -14.38
C ALA A 239 -3.38 -23.88 -13.37
N PRO A 240 -2.27 -24.64 -13.47
CA PRO A 240 -1.98 -25.74 -12.54
C PRO A 240 -1.56 -25.21 -11.16
N THR A 241 -1.26 -23.92 -11.06
CA THR A 241 -0.81 -23.25 -9.86
C THR A 241 -1.55 -21.92 -9.67
N PHE A 242 -1.65 -21.50 -8.42
CA PHE A 242 -2.15 -20.19 -8.03
C PHE A 242 -1.24 -19.58 -6.96
N ARG A 243 -1.21 -18.26 -6.87
CA ARG A 243 -0.53 -17.57 -5.79
C ARG A 243 -1.50 -17.33 -4.65
N TYR A 244 -1.22 -17.90 -3.49
CA TYR A 244 -1.97 -17.61 -2.29
C TYR A 244 -1.44 -16.33 -1.66
N MET A 245 -2.34 -15.41 -1.31
CA MET A 245 -2.02 -14.09 -0.81
C MET A 245 -2.78 -13.85 0.49
N ILE A 246 -2.06 -13.80 1.60
CA ILE A 246 -2.64 -13.56 2.92
C ILE A 246 -2.30 -12.14 3.34
N PRO A 247 -3.29 -11.27 3.56
CA PRO A 247 -3.03 -9.93 4.05
C PRO A 247 -2.47 -10.01 5.48
N VAL A 248 -1.33 -9.36 5.69
CA VAL A 248 -0.58 -9.40 6.96
C VAL A 248 -0.37 -8.01 7.54
N LEU A 249 -0.49 -7.93 8.85
CA LEU A 249 0.01 -6.83 9.67
C LEU A 249 1.19 -7.31 10.49
N ALA A 250 2.03 -6.35 10.90
CA ALA A 250 3.04 -6.64 11.90
C ALA A 250 2.38 -7.05 13.23
N GLY A 251 2.85 -8.13 13.82
CA GLY A 251 2.47 -8.51 15.18
C GLY A 251 3.16 -7.59 16.19
N GLU A 252 2.46 -7.23 17.27
CA GLU A 252 3.12 -6.77 18.49
C GLU A 252 3.83 -7.99 19.08
N GLY A 253 5.16 -7.99 19.01
CA GLY A 253 6.02 -8.99 19.64
C GLY A 253 6.25 -8.68 21.12
#